data_AF-W5MWY6-F1
#
_entry.id   AF-W5MWY6-F1
#
_cell.length_a   1.000
_cell.length_b   1.000
_cell.length_c   1.000
_cell.angle_alpha   90.00
_cell.angle_beta   90.00
_cell.angle_gamma   90.00
#
_symmetry.space_group_name_H-M   'P 1'
#
loop_
_entity.id
_entity.type
_entity.pdbx_description
1 polymer ?
#
loop_
_entity_poly.entity_id
_entity_poly.type
_entity_poly.pdbx_seq_one_letter_code
_entity_poly.pdbx_strand_id
1 'polypeptide(L)'
;MLSIFSKIPTHMDYKGQKLAEQIFQGIILVSAIVGFIYGLIIEQFGWTVYIVLTGFAVSCLLTLPSWPMYRRHPLTWQPVKPEPSGESREKTQENTKRPKKYK
;
A
#
# COMPACT_ATOMS: atom_id res chain seq x y z
N MET A 1 -0.89 -30.53 -2.79
CA MET A 1 -1.25 -29.59 -1.70
C MET A 1 -0.63 -28.19 -1.82
N LEU A 2 0.34 -27.93 -2.72
CA LEU A 2 0.96 -26.60 -2.91
C LEU A 2 0.47 -25.83 -4.16
N SER A 3 -0.50 -26.37 -4.90
CA SER A 3 -1.00 -25.81 -6.17
C SER A 3 -1.81 -24.51 -6.01
N ILE A 4 -2.16 -24.13 -4.77
CA ILE A 4 -2.87 -22.87 -4.46
C ILE A 4 -1.88 -21.69 -4.52
N PHE A 5 -0.64 -21.88 -4.06
CA PHE A 5 0.38 -20.82 -4.02
C PHE A 5 0.90 -20.46 -5.41
N SER A 6 0.95 -21.42 -6.33
CA SER A 6 1.43 -21.22 -7.71
C SER A 6 0.45 -20.42 -8.59
N LYS A 7 -0.83 -20.31 -8.17
CA LYS A 7 -1.85 -19.52 -8.86
C LYS A 7 -1.96 -18.09 -8.34
N ILE A 8 -1.15 -17.69 -7.36
CA ILE A 8 -1.18 -16.32 -6.81
C ILE A 8 -0.38 -15.42 -7.76
N PRO A 9 -1.03 -14.53 -8.51
CA PRO A 9 -0.32 -13.51 -9.26
C PRO A 9 0.43 -12.63 -8.26
N THR A 10 1.75 -12.55 -8.44
CA THR A 10 2.67 -11.81 -7.55
C THR A 10 2.53 -10.30 -7.70
N HIS A 11 1.74 -9.82 -8.66
CA HIS A 11 1.56 -8.41 -8.95
C HIS A 11 0.58 -7.76 -7.97
N MET A 12 1.11 -6.96 -7.04
CA MET A 12 0.33 -6.11 -6.14
C MET A 12 0.08 -4.76 -6.82
N ASP A 13 -1.17 -4.27 -6.82
CA ASP A 13 -1.46 -2.92 -7.32
C ASP A 13 -0.90 -1.87 -6.35
N TYR A 14 -0.50 -0.70 -6.85
CA TYR A 14 -0.02 0.41 -6.01
C TYR A 14 -1.02 0.81 -4.91
N LYS A 15 -2.31 0.84 -5.23
CA LYS A 15 -3.38 1.07 -4.24
C LYS A 15 -3.47 -0.05 -3.22
N GLY A 16 -3.27 -1.30 -3.65
CA GLY A 16 -3.22 -2.47 -2.77
C GLY A 16 -2.04 -2.42 -1.80
N GLN A 17 -0.87 -2.00 -2.27
CA GLN A 17 0.31 -1.79 -1.44
C GLN A 17 0.08 -0.74 -0.35
N LYS A 18 -0.52 0.41 -0.70
CA LYS A 18 -0.88 1.44 0.29
C LYS A 18 -1.86 0.92 1.34
N LEU A 19 -2.86 0.15 0.92
CA LEU A 19 -3.82 -0.45 1.84
C LEU A 19 -3.16 -1.47 2.77
N ALA A 20 -2.28 -2.32 2.23
CA ALA A 20 -1.52 -3.29 3.01
C ALA A 20 -0.65 -2.60 4.07
N GLU A 21 -0.02 -1.48 3.72
CA GLU A 21 0.77 -0.68 4.66
C GLU A 21 -0.10 -0.06 5.76
N GLN A 22 -1.26 0.50 5.42
CA GLN A 22 -2.21 1.05 6.40
C GLN A 22 -2.71 -0.02 7.38
N ILE A 23 -2.99 -1.22 6.88
CA ILE A 23 -3.41 -2.35 7.70
C ILE A 23 -2.26 -2.80 8.61
N PHE A 24 -1.04 -2.90 8.08
CA PHE A 24 0.15 -3.24 8.87
C PHE A 24 0.35 -2.26 10.03
N GLN A 25 0.40 -0.96 9.72
CA GLN A 25 0.57 0.09 10.72
C GLN A 25 -0.57 0.09 11.75
N GLY A 26 -1.82 -0.09 11.30
CA GLY A 26 -2.98 -0.17 12.18
C GLY A 26 -2.89 -1.33 13.18
N ILE A 27 -2.55 -2.54 12.71
CA ILE A 27 -2.42 -3.73 13.57
C ILE A 27 -1.29 -3.55 14.58
N ILE A 28 -0.11 -3.10 14.12
CA ILE A 28 1.04 -2.89 14.99
C ILE A 28 0.72 -1.84 16.06
N LEU A 29 0.12 -0.71 15.67
CA LEU A 29 -0.24 0.35 16.61
C LEU A 29 -1.24 -0.13 17.67
N VAL A 30 -2.29 -0.84 17.26
CA VAL A 30 -3.27 -1.41 18.19
C VAL A 30 -2.61 -2.42 19.12
N SER A 31 -1.77 -3.32 18.60
CA SER A 31 -1.04 -4.30 19.41
C SER A 31 -0.07 -3.64 20.40
N ALA A 32 0.55 -2.52 20.03
CA ALA A 32 1.43 -1.76 20.90
C ALA A 32 0.67 -1.10 22.05
N ILE A 33 -0.50 -0.51 21.79
CA ILE A 33 -1.34 0.09 22.83
C ILE A 33 -1.84 -0.99 23.80
N VAL A 34 -2.37 -2.09 23.29
CA VAL A 34 -2.87 -3.20 24.11
C VAL A 34 -1.73 -3.83 24.90
N GLY A 35 -0.61 -4.11 24.24
CA GLY A 35 0.59 -4.65 24.88
C GLY A 35 1.10 -3.74 25.99
N PHE A 36 1.15 -2.43 25.76
CA PHE A 36 1.58 -1.45 26.74
C PHE A 36 0.67 -1.42 27.97
N ILE A 37 -0.65 -1.32 27.78
CA ILE A 37 -1.62 -1.34 28.90
C ILE A 37 -1.50 -2.65 29.69
N TYR A 38 -1.39 -3.79 29.01
CA TYR A 38 -1.29 -5.09 29.67
C TYR A 38 0.01 -5.25 30.46
N GLY A 39 1.14 -4.78 29.91
CA GLY A 39 2.41 -4.79 30.64
C GLY A 39 2.48 -3.85 31.81
N LEU A 40 1.76 -2.72 31.77
CA LEU A 40 1.63 -1.84 32.92
C LEU A 40 0.88 -2.51 34.07
N ILE A 41 -0.15 -3.31 33.79
CA ILE A 41 -0.92 -4.02 34.81
C ILE A 41 -0.10 -5.15 35.46
N ILE A 42 0.68 -5.88 34.66
CA ILE A 42 1.48 -7.02 35.15
C ILE A 42 2.85 -6.58 35.70
N GLU A 43 3.26 -5.33 35.46
CA GLU A 43 4.58 -4.78 35.82
C GLU A 43 5.76 -5.54 35.19
N GLN A 44 5.51 -6.33 34.13
CA GLN A 44 6.51 -7.11 33.42
C GLN A 44 6.55 -6.71 31.94
N PHE A 45 7.67 -6.10 31.54
CA PHE A 45 7.84 -5.63 30.17
C PHE A 45 7.90 -6.77 29.13
N GLY A 46 8.25 -7.99 29.53
CA GLY A 46 8.29 -9.13 28.61
C GLY A 46 6.94 -9.42 27.92
N TRP A 47 5.83 -9.24 28.64
CA TRP A 47 4.49 -9.46 28.08
C TRP A 47 4.12 -8.44 26.99
N THR A 48 4.58 -7.19 27.11
CA THR A 48 4.35 -6.18 26.07
C THR A 48 5.01 -6.60 24.77
N VAL A 49 6.25 -7.09 24.87
CA VAL A 49 7.04 -7.56 23.73
C VAL A 49 6.33 -8.75 23.08
N TYR A 50 5.89 -9.76 23.85
CA TYR A 50 5.17 -10.91 23.28
C TYR A 50 3.90 -10.52 22.53
N ILE A 51 3.13 -9.57 23.06
CA ILE A 51 1.89 -9.10 22.42
C ILE A 51 2.21 -8.36 21.11
N VAL A 52 3.21 -7.47 21.11
CA VAL A 52 3.63 -6.74 19.90
C VAL A 52 4.19 -7.71 18.85
N LEU A 53 4.98 -8.70 19.28
CA LEU A 53 5.57 -9.71 18.38
C LEU A 53 4.50 -10.59 17.75
N THR A 54 3.47 -10.95 18.54
CA THR A 54 2.29 -11.65 18.04
C THR A 54 1.50 -10.79 17.05
N GLY A 55 1.29 -9.51 17.37
CA GLY A 55 0.67 -8.54 16.47
C GLY A 55 1.43 -8.38 15.15
N PHE A 56 2.76 -8.39 15.21
CA PHE A 56 3.64 -8.38 14.04
C PHE A 56 3.53 -9.65 13.19
N ALA A 57 3.53 -10.82 13.81
CA ALA A 57 3.34 -12.07 13.07
C ALA A 57 1.98 -12.10 12.34
N VAL A 58 0.92 -11.64 13.01
CA VAL A 58 -0.43 -11.53 12.43
C VAL A 58 -0.46 -10.51 11.30
N SER A 59 0.16 -9.34 11.47
CA SER A 59 0.19 -8.31 10.43
C SER A 59 0.95 -8.81 9.20
N CYS A 60 2.09 -9.48 9.36
CA CYS A 60 2.83 -10.12 8.27
C CYS A 60 1.96 -11.16 7.53
N LEU A 61 1.23 -12.01 8.25
CA LEU A 61 0.36 -13.00 7.62
C LEU A 61 -0.76 -12.35 6.79
N LEU A 62 -1.23 -11.16 7.19
CA LEU A 62 -2.29 -10.43 6.49
C LEU A 62 -1.78 -9.56 5.33
N THR A 63 -0.55 -9.07 5.39
CA THR A 63 -0.04 -8.10 4.40
C THR A 63 0.96 -8.68 3.42
N LEU A 64 1.65 -9.78 3.76
CA LEU A 64 2.62 -10.43 2.86
C LEU A 64 1.97 -11.22 1.71
N PRO A 65 0.88 -11.98 1.90
CA PRO A 65 0.21 -12.61 0.77
C PRO A 65 -0.44 -11.52 -0.08
N SER A 66 -0.27 -11.59 -1.41
CA SER A 66 -0.99 -10.71 -2.36
C SER A 66 -2.45 -11.13 -2.50
N TRP A 67 -3.19 -11.00 -1.39
CA TRP A 67 -4.61 -11.33 -1.32
C TRP A 67 -5.35 -10.67 -2.48
N PRO A 68 -6.33 -11.36 -3.10
CA PRO A 68 -7.08 -10.81 -4.23
C PRO A 68 -7.81 -9.50 -3.91
N MET A 69 -8.03 -9.20 -2.63
CA MET A 69 -8.53 -7.90 -2.15
C MET A 69 -7.64 -6.72 -2.57
N TYR A 70 -6.31 -6.90 -2.60
CA TYR A 70 -5.34 -5.85 -2.94
C TYR A 70 -5.17 -5.63 -4.45
N ARG A 71 -5.87 -6.42 -5.30
CA ARG A 71 -5.69 -6.44 -6.77
C ARG A 71 -6.94 -5.95 -7.53
N ARG A 72 -7.71 -5.07 -6.91
CA ARG A 72 -8.99 -4.58 -7.46
C ARG A 72 -8.84 -3.44 -8.47
N HIS A 73 -7.63 -2.95 -8.74
CA HIS A 73 -7.41 -1.76 -9.57
C HIS A 73 -6.36 -2.03 -10.65
N PRO A 74 -6.73 -2.74 -11.73
CA PRO A 74 -5.81 -2.99 -12.83
C PRO A 74 -5.30 -1.66 -13.40
N LEU A 75 -3.97 -1.55 -13.53
CA LEU A 75 -3.30 -0.40 -14.13
C LEU A 75 -3.58 -0.38 -15.63
N THR A 76 -4.36 0.60 -16.09
CA THR A 76 -4.52 0.88 -17.52
C THR A 76 -3.28 1.60 -18.02
N TRP A 77 -2.33 0.84 -18.57
CA TRP A 77 -1.15 1.41 -19.23
C TRP A 77 -1.60 2.26 -20.42
N GLN A 78 -1.07 3.48 -20.53
CA GLN A 78 -1.28 4.29 -21.72
C GLN A 78 -0.48 3.67 -22.89
N PRO A 79 -1.03 3.71 -24.12
CA PRO A 79 -0.32 3.19 -25.29
C PRO A 79 0.99 3.95 -25.49
N VAL A 80 2.03 3.22 -25.88
CA VAL A 80 3.37 3.78 -26.16
C VAL A 80 3.22 4.83 -27.25
N LYS A 81 3.55 6.08 -26.94
CA LYS A 81 3.64 7.13 -27.97
C LYS A 81 4.83 6.78 -28.87
N PRO A 82 4.67 6.76 -30.20
CA PRO A 82 5.80 6.53 -31.08
C PRO A 82 6.84 7.64 -30.88
N GLU A 83 8.08 7.24 -30.64
CA GLU A 83 9.26 8.14 -30.59
C GLU A 83 9.33 8.92 -31.91
N PRO A 84 9.36 10.26 -31.90
CA PRO A 84 9.58 11.03 -33.12
C PRO A 84 11.03 10.80 -33.56
N SER A 85 11.21 10.01 -34.62
CA SER A 85 12.45 9.95 -35.37
C SER A 85 12.75 11.32 -35.99
N GLY A 86 13.62 12.09 -35.35
CA GLY A 86 14.41 13.17 -35.97
C GLY A 86 13.68 14.42 -36.50
N GLU A 87 14.16 15.58 -36.04
CA GLU A 87 14.04 16.92 -36.68
C GLU A 87 12.69 17.66 -36.62
N SER A 88 12.56 18.59 -35.66
CA SER A 88 12.64 20.05 -35.94
C SER A 88 12.16 20.88 -34.74
N ARG A 89 12.90 21.95 -34.46
CA ARG A 89 12.60 22.96 -33.45
C ARG A 89 11.41 23.84 -33.88
N GLU A 90 10.71 24.37 -32.87
CA GLU A 90 9.78 25.52 -32.88
C GLU A 90 8.39 25.40 -33.55
N LYS A 91 7.34 25.34 -32.72
CA LYS A 91 6.50 26.52 -32.38
C LYS A 91 5.53 26.24 -31.21
N THR A 92 5.41 27.26 -30.37
CA THR A 92 4.72 27.33 -29.07
C THR A 92 3.34 28.00 -29.21
N GLN A 93 2.42 27.71 -28.26
CA GLN A 93 1.10 28.32 -27.93
C GLN A 93 -0.09 27.83 -28.77
N GLU A 94 -1.23 27.39 -28.20
CA GLU A 94 -2.21 28.22 -27.48
C GLU A 94 -3.35 27.37 -26.88
N ASN A 95 -3.47 27.28 -25.53
CA ASN A 95 -4.75 27.40 -24.79
C ASN A 95 -4.57 27.19 -23.28
N THR A 96 -4.21 28.26 -22.57
CA THR A 96 -4.57 28.44 -21.17
C THR A 96 -5.35 29.75 -21.10
N LYS A 97 -6.68 29.68 -20.99
CA LYS A 97 -7.49 30.78 -20.44
C LYS A 97 -8.58 30.22 -19.53
N ARG A 98 -8.42 30.53 -18.24
CA ARG A 98 -9.42 30.39 -17.16
C ARG A 98 -10.61 31.33 -17.44
N PRO A 99 -11.67 31.24 -16.63
CA PRO A 99 -12.02 32.46 -15.89
C PRO A 99 -12.24 32.23 -14.39
N LYS A 100 -11.69 33.14 -13.58
CA LYS A 100 -12.07 33.35 -12.17
C LYS A 100 -13.35 34.19 -12.13
N LYS A 101 -14.27 33.89 -11.20
CA LYS A 101 -15.16 34.89 -10.60
C LYS A 101 -15.30 34.59 -9.10
N TYR A 102 -14.78 35.50 -8.29
CA TYR A 102 -15.18 35.71 -6.90
C TYR A 102 -15.94 37.05 -6.90
N LYS A 103 -17.04 37.14 -6.17
CA LYS A 103 -17.61 38.39 -5.68
C LYS A 103 -17.95 38.16 -4.21
#